data_AF-M4H1R9-F1
#
_entry.id   AF-M4H1R9-F1
#
_cell.length_a   1.000
_cell.length_b   1.000
_cell.length_c   1.000
_cell.angle_alpha   90.00
_cell.angle_beta   90.00
_cell.angle_gamma   90.00
#
_symmetry.space_group_name_H-M   'P 1'
#
loop_
_entity.id
_entity.type
_entity.pdbx_description
1 polymer ?
#
loop_
_entity_poly.entity_id
_entity_poly.type
_entity_poly.pdbx_seq_one_letter_code
_entity_poly.pdbx_strand_id
1 'polypeptide(L)'
;MAALQRSPLILILLTFTSCAAQLSSDWQSVEREVIIPWDLENTPVLIQSDSVAGSGEEIVIWTKNLKDGQEQGGGFKVKYGSTFQFQIHGCTAYKDLPVQPPTTSTARVWEISKTSTALKMSCDGLQVLDYEFKDSVIAGCSGVWEGNTVVSLKLFNSLDTATDYYRARISPSGKYFDTYSLLSLSFSHWHPWNWKLSQLKVA
;
A
#
# COMPACT_ATOMS: atom_id res chain seq x y z
N MET A 1 44.29 6.73 68.86
CA MET A 1 43.67 7.77 68.03
C MET A 1 43.80 7.34 66.58
N ALA A 2 42.73 6.80 65.98
CA ALA A 2 42.70 6.41 64.58
C ALA A 2 41.33 6.83 64.02
N ALA A 3 41.35 7.70 63.02
CA ALA A 3 40.18 8.29 62.40
C ALA A 3 39.55 7.30 61.41
N LEU A 4 38.28 6.97 61.62
CA LEU A 4 37.47 6.17 60.69
C LEU A 4 36.78 7.12 59.69
N GLN A 5 37.32 7.09 58.46
CA GLN A 5 36.87 7.83 57.29
C GLN A 5 35.47 7.35 56.86
N ARG A 6 34.49 8.27 56.85
CA ARG A 6 33.14 8.01 56.38
C ARG A 6 33.11 8.11 54.84
N SER A 7 32.87 7.00 54.16
CA SER A 7 32.48 6.99 52.75
C SER A 7 30.97 7.10 52.63
N PRO A 8 30.41 8.05 51.85
CA PRO A 8 29.00 8.03 51.50
C PRO A 8 28.76 7.03 50.36
N LEU A 9 27.84 6.09 50.57
CA LEU A 9 27.25 5.28 49.50
C LEU A 9 26.55 6.23 48.52
N ILE A 10 27.11 6.35 47.31
CA ILE A 10 26.46 7.03 46.18
C ILE A 10 25.46 6.05 45.58
N LEU A 11 24.17 6.27 45.85
CA LEU A 11 23.06 5.53 45.26
C LEU A 11 22.80 6.12 43.86
N ILE A 12 23.33 5.49 42.81
CA ILE A 12 23.05 5.87 41.42
C ILE A 12 21.69 5.29 41.03
N LEU A 13 20.64 6.11 41.09
CA LEU A 13 19.35 5.83 40.48
C LEU A 13 19.48 5.96 38.96
N LEU A 14 19.71 4.82 38.27
CA LEU A 14 19.57 4.73 36.81
C LEU A 14 18.08 4.83 36.47
N THR A 15 17.61 6.04 36.17
CA THR A 15 16.34 6.24 35.50
C THR A 15 16.46 5.66 34.09
N PHE A 16 15.99 4.44 33.89
CA PHE A 16 15.69 3.95 32.55
C PHE A 16 14.56 4.82 32.00
N THR A 17 14.92 5.89 31.32
CA THR A 17 14.01 6.59 30.42
C THR A 17 13.68 5.57 29.34
N SER A 18 12.60 4.83 29.57
CA SER A 18 11.94 4.01 28.58
C SER A 18 11.62 4.95 27.42
N CYS A 19 12.50 4.95 26.42
CA CYS A 19 12.12 5.32 25.08
C CYS A 19 11.20 4.19 24.62
N ALA A 20 9.95 4.22 25.11
CA ALA A 20 8.86 3.71 24.33
C ALA A 20 8.86 4.58 23.09
N ALA A 21 9.62 4.15 22.08
CA ALA A 21 9.39 4.57 20.72
C ALA A 21 7.92 4.27 20.50
N GLN A 22 7.11 5.32 20.60
CA GLN A 22 5.74 5.31 20.17
C GLN A 22 5.85 5.04 18.67
N LEU A 23 5.82 3.76 18.30
CA LEU A 23 5.53 3.32 16.95
C LEU A 23 4.10 3.83 16.70
N SER A 24 3.98 5.10 16.32
CA SER A 24 2.79 5.59 15.67
C SER A 24 2.57 4.62 14.52
N SER A 25 1.48 3.89 14.58
CA SER A 25 1.11 2.94 13.54
C SER A 25 1.11 3.69 12.21
N ASP A 26 2.10 3.45 11.35
CA ASP A 26 2.16 3.99 9.98
C ASP A 26 0.96 3.55 9.10
N TRP A 27 0.02 2.82 9.70
CA TRP A 27 -1.28 2.47 9.19
C TRP A 27 -2.18 3.70 9.07
N GLN A 28 -2.69 3.89 7.87
CA GLN A 28 -3.68 4.90 7.53
C GLN A 28 -5.05 4.23 7.52
N SER A 29 -6.03 4.80 8.24
CA SER A 29 -7.41 4.35 8.13
C SER A 29 -7.91 4.58 6.71
N VAL A 30 -8.66 3.65 6.16
CA VAL A 30 -9.18 3.77 4.79
C VAL A 30 -10.15 4.94 4.70
N GLU A 31 -9.81 5.92 3.88
CA GLU A 31 -10.75 6.90 3.35
C GLU A 31 -11.24 6.42 1.98
N ARG A 32 -12.54 6.12 1.90
CA ARG A 32 -13.15 5.55 0.71
C ARG A 32 -13.48 6.65 -0.30
N GLU A 33 -13.53 6.29 -1.58
CA GLU A 33 -13.71 7.19 -2.72
C GLU A 33 -12.54 8.17 -2.99
N VAL A 34 -11.42 8.03 -2.28
CA VAL A 34 -10.21 8.85 -2.47
C VAL A 34 -9.23 8.17 -3.42
N ILE A 35 -8.63 8.96 -4.32
CA ILE A 35 -7.53 8.52 -5.19
C ILE A 35 -6.22 8.75 -4.45
N ILE A 36 -5.49 7.68 -4.20
CA ILE A 36 -4.22 7.72 -3.48
C ILE A 36 -3.10 7.47 -4.50
N PRO A 37 -2.17 8.41 -4.70
CA PRO A 37 -1.00 8.17 -5.55
C PRO A 37 -0.17 7.01 -4.99
N TRP A 38 0.14 6.03 -5.82
CA TRP A 38 0.81 4.82 -5.38
C TRP A 38 1.55 4.14 -6.52
N ASP A 39 2.79 3.74 -6.26
CA ASP A 39 3.59 2.92 -7.17
C ASP A 39 3.64 1.49 -6.64
N LEU A 40 2.78 0.63 -7.18
CA LEU A 40 2.64 -0.76 -6.71
C LEU A 40 3.83 -1.65 -7.12
N GLU A 41 4.69 -1.18 -8.04
CA GLU A 41 5.87 -1.93 -8.47
C GLU A 41 7.04 -1.71 -7.52
N ASN A 42 7.24 -0.47 -7.08
CA ASN A 42 8.33 -0.13 -6.16
C ASN A 42 7.91 -0.16 -4.69
N THR A 43 6.61 0.00 -4.41
CA THR A 43 6.07 0.09 -3.05
C THR A 43 4.87 -0.86 -2.88
N PRO A 44 5.08 -2.10 -2.43
CA PRO A 44 3.98 -3.00 -2.08
C PRO A 44 3.02 -2.33 -1.09
N VAL A 45 1.73 -2.51 -1.29
CA VAL A 45 0.70 -2.05 -0.35
C VAL A 45 0.45 -3.14 0.69
N LEU A 46 0.45 -2.74 1.95
CA LEU A 46 -0.02 -3.56 3.06
C LEU A 46 -1.44 -3.13 3.41
N ILE A 47 -2.32 -4.10 3.62
CA ILE A 47 -3.72 -3.91 3.97
C ILE A 47 -4.02 -4.70 5.23
N GLN A 48 -4.64 -4.07 6.21
CA GLN A 48 -5.16 -4.73 7.39
C GLN A 48 -6.67 -4.94 7.23
N SER A 49 -7.13 -6.12 7.63
CA SER A 49 -8.53 -6.53 7.56
C SER A 49 -8.88 -7.41 8.76
N ASP A 50 -10.02 -7.15 9.40
CA ASP A 50 -10.59 -7.99 10.47
C ASP A 50 -11.65 -8.99 9.97
N SER A 51 -11.94 -8.99 8.66
CA SER A 51 -12.87 -9.92 8.02
C SER A 51 -12.50 -11.38 8.29
N VAL A 52 -13.52 -12.21 8.53
CA VAL A 52 -13.36 -13.65 8.81
C VAL A 52 -13.62 -14.49 7.57
N ALA A 53 -12.98 -15.66 7.48
CA ALA A 53 -13.24 -16.59 6.39
C ALA A 53 -14.73 -16.99 6.38
N GLY A 54 -15.37 -16.93 5.21
CA GLY A 54 -16.79 -17.19 5.04
C GLY A 54 -17.71 -15.99 5.23
N SER A 55 -17.21 -14.79 5.59
CA SER A 55 -18.04 -13.60 5.74
C SER A 55 -18.65 -13.12 4.42
N GLY A 56 -18.00 -13.43 3.29
CA GLY A 56 -18.35 -12.95 1.96
C GLY A 56 -17.87 -11.52 1.69
N GLU A 57 -17.22 -10.88 2.65
CA GLU A 57 -16.64 -9.53 2.49
C GLU A 57 -15.50 -9.52 1.49
N GLU A 58 -15.20 -8.35 0.95
CA GLU A 58 -14.24 -8.20 -0.13
C GLU A 58 -13.28 -7.03 0.10
N ILE A 59 -11.99 -7.28 -0.14
CA ILE A 59 -11.03 -6.22 -0.42
C ILE A 59 -11.20 -5.88 -1.90
N VAL A 60 -11.46 -4.61 -2.21
CA VAL A 60 -11.59 -4.14 -3.60
C VAL A 60 -10.73 -2.92 -3.83
N ILE A 61 -9.66 -3.11 -4.61
CA ILE A 61 -8.73 -2.04 -4.99
C ILE A 61 -8.83 -1.80 -6.49
N TRP A 62 -9.23 -0.59 -6.84
CA TRP A 62 -9.15 -0.10 -8.21
C TRP A 62 -7.82 0.57 -8.43
N THR A 63 -7.24 0.34 -9.60
CA THR A 63 -5.96 0.94 -9.98
C THR A 63 -6.14 1.83 -11.19
N LYS A 64 -5.39 2.93 -11.23
CA LYS A 64 -5.07 3.59 -12.49
C LYS A 64 -3.68 3.18 -12.91
N ASN A 65 -3.57 2.68 -14.12
CA ASN A 65 -2.34 2.27 -14.75
C ASN A 65 -2.00 3.25 -15.87
N LEU A 66 -0.72 3.52 -16.11
CA LEU A 66 -0.28 4.29 -17.25
C LEU A 66 0.33 3.38 -18.31
N LYS A 67 -0.17 3.51 -19.54
CA LYS A 67 0.42 2.90 -20.74
C LYS A 67 0.64 3.98 -21.78
N ASP A 68 1.90 4.19 -22.20
CA ASP A 68 2.25 5.21 -23.21
C ASP A 68 1.66 6.61 -22.88
N GLY A 69 1.58 6.96 -21.59
CA GLY A 69 1.00 8.22 -21.11
C GLY A 69 -0.54 8.29 -21.07
N GLN A 70 -1.25 7.20 -21.42
CA GLN A 70 -2.70 7.08 -21.33
C GLN A 70 -3.13 6.34 -20.07
N GLU A 71 -4.14 6.85 -19.38
CA GLU A 71 -4.72 6.20 -18.20
C GLU A 71 -5.56 4.98 -18.60
N GLN A 72 -5.32 3.85 -17.94
CA GLN A 72 -6.12 2.63 -18.04
C GLN A 72 -6.63 2.19 -16.67
N GLY A 73 -7.92 1.87 -16.60
CA GLY A 73 -8.54 1.32 -15.40
C GLY A 73 -8.16 -0.15 -15.21
N GLY A 74 -7.69 -0.48 -14.02
CA GLY A 74 -7.48 -1.84 -13.57
C GLY A 74 -8.05 -2.04 -12.16
N GLY A 75 -7.62 -3.12 -11.51
CA GLY A 75 -7.99 -3.40 -10.14
C GLY A 75 -7.98 -4.88 -9.83
N PHE A 76 -7.93 -5.20 -8.54
CA PHE A 76 -7.99 -6.56 -8.05
C PHE A 76 -8.91 -6.64 -6.85
N LYS A 77 -9.35 -7.87 -6.59
CA LYS A 77 -10.25 -8.18 -5.50
C LYS A 77 -9.82 -9.44 -4.79
N VAL A 78 -10.06 -9.46 -3.48
CA VAL A 78 -9.96 -10.65 -2.64
C VAL A 78 -11.27 -10.82 -1.91
N LYS A 79 -11.88 -12.01 -2.00
CA LYS A 79 -13.16 -12.33 -1.37
C LYS A 79 -12.98 -13.34 -0.24
N TYR A 80 -13.56 -13.03 0.92
CA TYR A 80 -13.57 -13.83 2.13
C TYR A 80 -14.69 -14.88 2.09
N GLY A 81 -14.67 -15.74 1.07
CA GLY A 81 -15.59 -16.88 0.98
C GLY A 81 -15.24 -18.01 1.96
N SER A 82 -15.97 -19.13 1.88
CA SER A 82 -15.58 -20.37 2.57
C SER A 82 -14.20 -20.86 2.12
N THR A 83 -13.88 -20.59 0.85
CA THR A 83 -12.52 -20.52 0.31
C THR A 83 -12.25 -19.06 -0.05
N PHE A 84 -11.01 -18.61 0.15
CA PHE A 84 -10.58 -17.31 -0.33
C PHE A 84 -10.48 -17.32 -1.84
N GLN A 85 -11.05 -16.30 -2.47
CA GLN A 85 -11.07 -16.15 -3.92
C GLN A 85 -10.44 -14.83 -4.32
N PHE A 86 -9.97 -14.76 -5.55
CA PHE A 86 -9.43 -13.53 -6.12
C PHE A 86 -9.99 -13.25 -7.51
N GLN A 87 -9.95 -11.99 -7.88
CA GLN A 87 -10.22 -11.52 -9.23
C GLN A 87 -9.18 -10.47 -9.61
N ILE A 88 -8.63 -10.57 -10.83
CA ILE A 88 -7.80 -9.51 -11.42
C ILE A 88 -8.57 -8.96 -12.62
N HIS A 89 -8.87 -7.66 -12.60
CA HIS A 89 -9.64 -7.00 -13.64
C HIS A 89 -8.99 -7.18 -15.01
N GLY A 90 -9.78 -7.63 -15.99
CA GLY A 90 -9.30 -7.90 -17.34
C GLY A 90 -8.48 -9.18 -17.49
N CYS A 91 -8.20 -9.92 -16.41
CA CYS A 91 -7.36 -11.12 -16.45
C CYS A 91 -8.06 -12.40 -15.98
N THR A 92 -8.93 -12.31 -14.98
CA THR A 92 -9.64 -13.49 -14.43
C THR A 92 -11.09 -13.17 -14.05
N ALA A 93 -11.95 -14.19 -14.05
CA ALA A 93 -13.14 -14.22 -13.20
C ALA A 93 -12.73 -14.52 -11.74
N TYR A 94 -13.69 -14.48 -10.80
CA TYR A 94 -13.41 -15.00 -9.46
C TYR A 94 -13.04 -16.47 -9.52
N LYS A 95 -11.95 -16.82 -8.85
CA LYS A 95 -11.53 -18.20 -8.64
C LYS A 95 -10.76 -18.31 -7.33
N ASP A 96 -10.65 -19.52 -6.82
CA ASP A 96 -9.96 -19.77 -5.56
C ASP A 96 -8.48 -19.36 -5.65
N LEU A 97 -7.95 -18.83 -4.54
CA LEU A 97 -6.51 -18.62 -4.40
C LEU A 97 -5.77 -19.97 -4.52
N PRO A 98 -4.67 -20.05 -5.29
CA PRO A 98 -3.89 -21.28 -5.43
C PRO A 98 -3.41 -21.86 -4.10
N VAL A 99 -3.07 -20.99 -3.16
CA VAL A 99 -2.75 -21.35 -1.77
C VAL A 99 -3.72 -20.62 -0.85
N GLN A 100 -4.43 -21.38 -0.01
CA GLN A 100 -5.43 -20.83 0.90
C GLN A 100 -4.77 -20.31 2.19
N PRO A 101 -5.06 -19.07 2.62
CA PRO A 101 -4.70 -18.60 3.95
C PRO A 101 -5.35 -19.43 5.07
N PRO A 102 -4.79 -19.44 6.30
CA PRO A 102 -5.46 -20.01 7.47
C PRO A 102 -6.82 -19.35 7.74
N THR A 103 -7.85 -20.16 7.93
CA THR A 103 -9.24 -19.69 8.14
C THR A 103 -9.51 -19.24 9.57
N THR A 104 -8.68 -19.64 10.54
CA THR A 104 -8.85 -19.36 11.97
C THR A 104 -8.43 -17.95 12.38
N SER A 105 -7.77 -17.19 11.51
CA SER A 105 -7.37 -15.82 11.83
C SER A 105 -8.56 -14.86 11.81
N THR A 106 -8.60 -13.96 12.79
CA THR A 106 -9.58 -12.86 12.92
C THR A 106 -9.01 -11.50 12.56
N ALA A 107 -7.72 -11.43 12.21
CA ALA A 107 -7.06 -10.23 11.72
C ALA A 107 -5.96 -10.65 10.75
N ARG A 108 -5.94 -10.04 9.57
CA ARG A 108 -5.04 -10.41 8.49
C ARG A 108 -4.31 -9.19 7.96
N VAL A 109 -3.07 -9.41 7.56
CA VAL A 109 -2.31 -8.45 6.77
C VAL A 109 -2.09 -9.02 5.37
N TRP A 110 -2.68 -8.36 4.38
CA TRP A 110 -2.41 -8.63 2.97
C TRP A 110 -1.27 -7.76 2.51
N GLU A 111 -0.32 -8.33 1.79
CA GLU A 111 0.67 -7.60 1.03
C GLU A 111 0.41 -7.84 -0.45
N ILE A 112 0.17 -6.76 -1.21
CA ILE A 112 0.05 -6.81 -2.66
C ILE A 112 1.19 -6.04 -3.29
N SER A 113 1.82 -6.67 -4.28
CA SER A 113 2.84 -6.06 -5.13
C SER A 113 2.61 -6.42 -6.60
N LYS A 114 3.18 -5.61 -7.48
CA LYS A 114 3.15 -5.81 -8.92
C LYS A 114 4.58 -5.83 -9.46
N THR A 115 4.79 -6.53 -10.56
CA THR A 115 5.97 -6.39 -11.42
C THR A 115 5.52 -6.04 -12.84
N SER A 116 6.46 -5.85 -13.77
CA SER A 116 6.08 -5.64 -15.17
C SER A 116 5.25 -6.78 -15.76
N THR A 117 5.33 -8.02 -15.23
CA THR A 117 4.67 -9.21 -15.80
C THR A 117 3.73 -9.94 -14.86
N ALA A 118 3.71 -9.64 -13.56
CA ALA A 118 2.92 -10.39 -12.59
C ALA A 118 2.31 -9.53 -11.47
N LEU A 119 1.22 -10.02 -10.89
CA LEU A 119 0.64 -9.55 -9.63
C LEU A 119 0.89 -10.60 -8.54
N LYS A 120 1.41 -10.17 -7.39
CA LYS A 120 1.73 -11.05 -6.27
C LYS A 120 0.96 -10.64 -5.03
N MET A 121 0.47 -11.63 -4.30
CA MET A 121 -0.21 -11.42 -3.02
C MET A 121 0.31 -12.38 -1.97
N SER A 122 0.49 -11.87 -0.76
CA SER A 122 0.68 -12.69 0.44
C SER A 122 -0.31 -12.29 1.52
N CYS A 123 -0.67 -13.26 2.38
CA CYS A 123 -1.52 -13.04 3.55
C CYS A 123 -0.75 -13.55 4.77
N ASP A 124 -0.54 -12.69 5.77
CA ASP A 124 0.23 -13.01 6.98
C ASP A 124 1.61 -13.61 6.68
N GLY A 125 2.25 -13.14 5.61
CA GLY A 125 3.57 -13.60 5.15
C GLY A 125 3.55 -14.89 4.32
N LEU A 126 2.41 -15.57 4.17
CA LEU A 126 2.25 -16.71 3.26
C LEU A 126 1.95 -16.19 1.85
N GLN A 127 2.81 -16.48 0.87
CA GLN A 127 2.52 -16.17 -0.53
C GLN A 127 1.32 -17.00 -1.00
N VAL A 128 0.23 -16.32 -1.37
CA VAL A 128 -1.03 -16.95 -1.79
C VAL A 128 -1.30 -16.84 -3.27
N LEU A 129 -0.66 -15.89 -3.95
CA LEU A 129 -0.79 -15.67 -5.38
C LEU A 129 0.53 -15.17 -5.99
N ASP A 130 0.88 -15.74 -7.12
CA ASP A 130 1.87 -15.22 -8.07
C ASP A 130 1.28 -15.42 -9.47
N TYR A 131 0.62 -14.39 -9.99
CA TYR A 131 -0.14 -14.47 -11.24
C TYR A 131 0.58 -13.74 -12.35
N GLU A 132 1.12 -14.48 -13.31
CA GLU A 132 1.71 -13.92 -14.53
C GLU A 132 0.60 -13.49 -15.49
N PHE A 133 0.65 -12.24 -15.98
CA PHE A 133 -0.38 -11.67 -16.85
C PHE A 133 -0.50 -12.42 -18.19
N LYS A 134 0.61 -12.97 -18.69
CA LYS A 134 0.66 -13.80 -19.90
C LYS A 134 -0.14 -15.10 -19.79
N ASP A 135 -0.41 -15.57 -18.57
CA ASP A 135 -1.17 -16.79 -18.33
C ASP A 135 -2.69 -16.54 -18.41
N SER A 136 -3.11 -15.29 -18.63
CA SER A 136 -4.51 -14.98 -18.88
C SER A 136 -4.95 -15.42 -20.27
N VAL A 137 -6.09 -16.13 -20.29
CA VAL A 137 -6.82 -16.43 -21.54
C VAL A 137 -7.76 -15.29 -21.94
N ILE A 138 -7.92 -14.26 -21.10
CA ILE A 138 -8.79 -13.11 -21.37
C ILE A 138 -8.02 -12.09 -22.22
N ALA A 139 -8.54 -11.82 -23.42
CA ALA A 139 -8.01 -10.78 -24.27
C ALA A 139 -8.06 -9.42 -23.54
N GLY A 140 -6.92 -8.74 -23.47
CA GLY A 140 -6.79 -7.43 -22.84
C GLY A 140 -6.12 -7.42 -21.46
N CYS A 141 -5.87 -8.58 -20.83
CA CYS A 141 -5.14 -8.63 -19.56
C CYS A 141 -3.78 -7.93 -19.64
N SER A 142 -2.95 -8.31 -20.64
CA SER A 142 -1.65 -7.67 -20.90
C SER A 142 -1.79 -6.20 -21.27
N GLY A 143 -2.87 -5.82 -21.96
CA GLY A 143 -3.18 -4.44 -22.28
C GLY A 143 -3.27 -3.56 -21.04
N VAL A 144 -3.94 -4.06 -20.00
CA VAL A 144 -4.21 -3.35 -18.74
C VAL A 144 -3.04 -3.40 -17.75
N TRP A 145 -2.31 -4.53 -17.70
CA TRP A 145 -1.36 -4.79 -16.61
C TRP A 145 0.10 -4.92 -17.03
N GLU A 146 0.39 -5.49 -18.20
CA GLU A 146 1.76 -5.81 -18.59
C GLU A 146 2.52 -4.55 -19.02
N GLY A 147 3.69 -4.33 -18.42
CA GLY A 147 4.52 -3.13 -18.66
C GLY A 147 3.92 -1.81 -18.15
N ASN A 148 2.68 -1.81 -17.68
CA ASN A 148 2.00 -0.60 -17.19
C ASN A 148 2.30 -0.35 -15.73
N THR A 149 2.68 0.86 -15.37
CA THR A 149 2.89 1.24 -13.98
C THR A 149 1.57 1.62 -13.32
N VAL A 150 1.28 1.04 -12.16
CA VAL A 150 0.19 1.52 -11.29
C VAL A 150 0.64 2.85 -10.70
N VAL A 151 -0.18 3.89 -10.86
CA VAL A 151 0.13 5.24 -10.35
C VAL A 151 -0.84 5.71 -9.28
N SER A 152 -1.96 5.01 -9.10
CA SER A 152 -2.86 5.27 -7.98
C SER A 152 -3.73 4.07 -7.62
N LEU A 153 -4.17 4.06 -6.36
CA LEU A 153 -5.16 3.16 -5.81
C LEU A 153 -6.44 3.94 -5.47
N LYS A 154 -7.58 3.28 -5.52
CA LYS A 154 -8.85 3.78 -5.00
C LYS A 154 -9.65 2.64 -4.36
N LEU A 155 -10.12 2.86 -3.13
CA LEU A 155 -11.02 1.96 -2.42
C LEU A 155 -12.46 2.50 -2.54
N PHE A 156 -13.40 1.67 -3.01
CA PHE A 156 -14.77 2.10 -3.31
C PHE A 156 -15.77 1.72 -2.23
N ASN A 157 -16.61 2.68 -1.83
CA ASN A 157 -17.56 2.52 -0.71
C ASN A 157 -18.51 1.34 -0.84
N SER A 158 -19.03 1.09 -2.04
CA SER A 158 -20.04 0.05 -2.26
C SER A 158 -19.46 -1.34 -2.50
N LEU A 159 -18.15 -1.47 -2.66
CA LEU A 159 -17.51 -2.71 -3.10
C LEU A 159 -16.44 -3.20 -2.12
N ASP A 160 -15.71 -2.29 -1.48
CA ASP A 160 -14.65 -2.61 -0.51
C ASP A 160 -15.20 -2.62 0.92
N THR A 161 -15.50 -3.82 1.40
CA THR A 161 -16.09 -4.04 2.72
C THR A 161 -15.13 -4.63 3.74
N ALA A 162 -13.93 -5.07 3.32
CA ALA A 162 -12.98 -5.77 4.20
C ALA A 162 -11.73 -4.96 4.56
N THR A 163 -11.45 -3.83 3.90
CA THR A 163 -10.23 -3.04 4.15
C THR A 163 -10.46 -2.05 5.29
N ASP A 164 -9.68 -2.18 6.37
CA ASP A 164 -9.75 -1.28 7.53
C ASP A 164 -8.64 -0.22 7.49
N TYR A 165 -7.42 -0.67 7.22
CA TYR A 165 -6.23 0.17 7.18
C TYR A 165 -5.30 -0.23 6.03
N TYR A 166 -4.49 0.72 5.57
CA TYR A 166 -3.43 0.45 4.60
C TYR A 166 -2.13 1.19 4.95
N ARG A 167 -1.00 0.72 4.42
CA ARG A 167 0.28 1.43 4.46
C ARG A 167 1.24 0.94 3.38
N ALA A 168 2.34 1.65 3.22
CA ALA A 168 3.45 1.20 2.39
C ALA A 168 4.25 0.10 3.11
N ARG A 169 4.64 -0.94 2.38
CA ARG A 169 5.75 -1.78 2.84
C ARG A 169 7.02 -0.94 2.76
N ILE A 170 7.68 -0.74 3.89
CA ILE A 170 8.93 0.00 3.96
C ILE A 170 9.93 -0.71 3.06
N SER A 171 10.33 -0.06 1.96
CA SER A 171 11.44 -0.54 1.13
C SER A 171 12.71 -0.57 1.99
N PRO A 172 13.55 -1.62 1.91
CA PRO A 172 14.84 -1.69 2.64
C PRO A 172 15.75 -0.48 2.41
N SER A 173 15.49 0.31 1.35
CA SER A 173 16.19 1.55 1.03
C SER A 173 15.79 2.77 1.91
N GLY A 174 14.79 2.65 2.78
CA GLY A 174 14.31 3.73 3.64
C GLY A 174 13.66 4.91 2.89
N LYS A 175 13.47 4.80 1.57
CA LYS A 175 12.77 5.81 0.78
C LYS A 175 11.27 5.61 0.92
N TYR A 176 10.66 6.43 1.76
CA TYR A 176 9.20 6.56 1.80
C TYR A 176 8.74 7.16 0.46
N PHE A 177 7.74 6.54 -0.17
CA PHE A 177 6.91 7.25 -1.14
C PHE A 177 6.10 8.28 -0.34
N ASP A 178 6.69 9.45 -0.14
CA ASP A 178 5.97 10.55 0.47
C ASP A 178 4.93 11.04 -0.55
N THR A 179 3.66 10.96 -0.17
CA THR A 179 2.52 11.36 -1.02
C THR A 179 2.64 12.82 -1.49
N TYR A 180 3.42 13.65 -0.79
CA TYR A 180 3.73 15.03 -1.17
C TYR A 180 4.79 15.18 -2.28
N SER A 181 5.61 14.15 -2.55
CA SER A 181 6.71 14.26 -3.52
C SER A 181 6.22 14.37 -4.97
N LEU A 182 5.01 13.86 -5.28
CA LEU A 182 4.46 13.88 -6.64
C LEU A 182 3.88 15.24 -7.05
N LEU A 183 3.58 16.13 -6.11
CA LEU A 183 3.22 17.52 -6.44
C LEU A 183 4.45 18.32 -6.95
N SER A 184 5.67 17.87 -6.66
CA SER A 184 6.90 18.54 -7.10
C SER A 184 7.42 18.07 -8.45
N LEU A 185 7.01 16.88 -8.91
CA LEU A 185 7.50 16.26 -10.15
C LEU A 185 6.66 16.58 -11.40
N SER A 186 5.50 17.21 -11.26
CA SER A 186 4.60 17.55 -12.39
C SER A 186 4.77 18.97 -12.95
N PHE A 187 5.69 19.79 -12.43
CA PHE A 187 5.86 21.19 -12.87
C PHE A 187 7.18 21.53 -13.59
N SER A 188 8.09 20.57 -13.81
CA SER A 188 9.42 20.87 -14.38
C SER A 188 9.52 20.78 -15.92
N HIS A 189 8.42 20.56 -16.65
CA HIS A 189 8.46 20.44 -18.13
C HIS A 189 7.41 21.25 -18.90
N TRP A 190 6.83 22.28 -18.30
CA TRP A 190 5.98 23.23 -19.04
C TRP A 190 6.78 24.47 -19.46
N HIS A 191 7.10 24.56 -20.75
CA HIS A 191 7.58 25.80 -21.38
C HIS A 191 6.53 26.92 -21.20
N PRO A 192 6.93 28.13 -20.73
CA PRO A 192 5.99 29.19 -20.42
C PRO A 192 5.66 30.01 -21.68
N TRP A 193 4.40 29.98 -22.11
CA TRP A 193 3.85 31.01 -22.99
C TRP A 193 3.39 32.20 -22.14
N ASN A 194 4.15 33.29 -22.30
CA ASN A 194 3.79 34.70 -22.20
C ASN A 194 2.51 35.08 -21.45
N TRP A 195 2.66 35.61 -20.24
CA TRP A 195 1.79 36.67 -19.73
C TRP A 195 2.65 37.81 -19.19
N LYS A 196 2.66 38.93 -19.93
CA LYS A 196 3.16 40.23 -19.47
C LYS A 196 2.30 40.70 -18.30
N LEU A 197 2.87 40.82 -17.10
CA LEU A 197 2.32 41.63 -16.03
C LEU A 197 2.98 43.01 -16.09
N SER A 198 2.17 44.01 -16.43
CA SER A 198 2.51 45.41 -16.34
C SER A 198 2.78 45.81 -14.89
N GLN A 199 3.82 46.61 -14.73
CA GLN A 199 4.36 47.14 -13.49
C GLN A 199 3.33 47.97 -12.71
N LEU A 200 3.26 47.73 -11.40
CA LEU A 200 2.80 48.71 -10.41
C LEU A 200 3.91 48.82 -9.35
N LYS A 201 4.74 49.86 -9.51
CA LYS A 201 5.65 50.34 -8.47
C LYS A 201 4.84 51.19 -7.49
N VAL A 202 4.90 50.84 -6.21
CA VAL A 202 4.62 51.76 -5.11
C VAL A 202 5.92 51.96 -4.34
N ALA A 203 6.57 53.09 -4.61
CA ALA A 203 7.42 53.92 -3.73
C ALA A 203 7.99 55.04 -4.60
#